data_AF-A0A651GA58-F1
#
_entry.id   AF-A0A651GA58-F1
#
_cell.length_a   1.000
_cell.length_b   1.000
_cell.length_c   1.000
_cell.angle_alpha   90.00
_cell.angle_beta   90.00
_cell.angle_gamma   90.00
#
_symmetry.space_group_name_H-M   'P 1'
#
loop_
_entity.id
_entity.type
_entity.pdbx_description
1 polymer ?
#
loop_
_entity_poly.entity_id
_entity_poly.type
_entity_poly.pdbx_seq_one_letter_code
_entity_poly.pdbx_strand_id
1 'polypeptide(L)'
;MHQTEQEFLNDLDKKLWSAADKLRNNLDAAVYKHVVLGLIFLKYVSDAFEERRQELREHFRDGDHDYYIPQDDMSDEEYEAFIEEELEVRDYYVAKNVFWVPPLARWEVLKENNKLAAGSVIELPEGETYEFKNVARLIDDANREIEKENANLKDILDKTYSQKQIPQDKLGELIDLFSDANFTAKEYKGKKLEMNSKD
;
A
#
# COMPACT_ATOMS: atom_id res chain seq x y z
N MET A 1 22.38 -1.67 18.54
CA MET A 1 21.05 -1.78 17.90
C MET A 1 21.00 -1.02 16.57
N HIS A 2 21.57 0.18 16.46
CA HIS A 2 21.52 1.03 15.25
C HIS A 2 22.18 0.52 13.95
N GLN A 3 23.07 -0.48 13.98
CA GLN A 3 23.81 -0.86 12.77
C GLN A 3 22.95 -1.60 11.75
N THR A 4 22.06 -2.51 12.18
CA THR A 4 21.18 -3.27 11.27
C THR A 4 20.13 -2.38 10.62
N GLU A 5 19.55 -1.46 11.39
CA GLU A 5 18.60 -0.45 10.89
C GLU A 5 19.28 0.47 9.87
N GLN A 6 20.50 0.93 10.18
CA GLN A 6 21.24 1.80 9.26
C GLN A 6 21.70 1.06 7.99
N GLU A 7 22.03 -0.23 8.08
CA GLU A 7 22.29 -1.08 6.91
C GLU A 7 21.03 -1.29 6.06
N PHE A 8 19.88 -1.51 6.68
CA PHE A 8 18.59 -1.60 5.98
C PHE A 8 18.25 -0.29 5.26
N LEU A 9 18.34 0.85 5.96
CA LEU A 9 18.08 2.17 5.38
C LEU A 9 19.06 2.48 4.23
N ASN A 10 20.34 2.16 4.38
CA ASN A 10 21.33 2.36 3.30
C ASN A 10 21.04 1.48 2.06
N ASP A 11 20.59 0.24 2.26
CA ASP A 11 20.24 -0.65 1.14
C ASP A 11 18.91 -0.25 0.50
N LEU A 12 17.95 0.21 1.30
CA LEU A 12 16.71 0.81 0.82
C LEU A 12 17.03 2.06 0.00
N ASP A 13 17.82 3.00 0.53
CA ASP A 13 18.26 4.21 -0.17
C ASP A 13 18.94 3.89 -1.50
N LYS A 14 19.81 2.87 -1.55
CA LYS A 14 20.43 2.42 -2.82
C LYS A 14 19.41 1.87 -3.81
N LYS A 15 18.44 1.08 -3.35
CA LYS A 15 17.36 0.57 -4.21
C LYS A 15 16.52 1.73 -4.75
N LEU A 16 16.12 2.66 -3.90
CA LEU A 16 15.36 3.86 -4.26
C LEU A 16 16.17 4.77 -5.22
N TRP A 17 17.47 4.93 -4.99
CA TRP A 17 18.36 5.69 -5.89
C TRP A 17 18.53 5.03 -7.25
N SER A 18 18.71 3.71 -7.29
CA SER A 18 18.81 2.98 -8.56
C SER A 18 17.50 3.03 -9.35
N ALA A 19 16.36 2.97 -8.65
CA ALA A 19 15.04 3.22 -9.22
C ALA A 19 14.97 4.61 -9.84
N ALA A 20 15.44 5.59 -9.10
CA ALA A 20 15.40 6.99 -9.48
C ALA A 20 16.24 7.30 -10.70
N ASP A 21 17.46 6.78 -10.77
CA ASP A 21 18.37 7.03 -11.88
C ASP A 21 17.84 6.47 -13.21
N LYS A 22 17.14 5.32 -13.18
CA LYS A 22 16.52 4.75 -14.39
C LYS A 22 15.42 5.65 -14.97
N LEU A 23 14.72 6.39 -14.10
CA LEU A 23 13.59 7.24 -14.48
C LEU A 23 13.98 8.68 -14.79
N ARG A 24 15.01 9.19 -14.12
CA ARG A 24 15.52 10.56 -14.29
C ARG A 24 15.89 10.88 -15.74
N ASN A 25 16.27 9.88 -16.53
CA ASN A 25 16.59 10.08 -17.95
C ASN A 25 15.36 10.47 -18.82
N ASN A 26 14.14 10.31 -18.32
CA ASN A 26 12.90 10.54 -19.08
C ASN A 26 12.03 11.69 -18.52
N LEU A 27 12.36 12.26 -17.36
CA LEU A 27 11.56 13.29 -16.68
C LEU A 27 12.44 14.41 -16.15
N ASP A 28 11.92 15.64 -16.14
CA ASP A 28 12.56 16.74 -15.41
C ASP A 28 12.62 16.41 -13.92
N ALA A 29 13.77 16.70 -13.28
CA ALA A 29 14.03 16.44 -11.87
C ALA A 29 12.98 17.12 -10.96
N ALA A 30 12.44 18.26 -11.38
CA ALA A 30 11.39 18.98 -10.66
C ALA A 30 10.06 18.19 -10.59
N VAL A 31 9.73 17.43 -11.64
CA VAL A 31 8.50 16.61 -11.72
C VAL A 31 8.74 15.25 -11.06
N TYR A 32 9.89 14.65 -11.33
CA TYR A 32 10.26 13.32 -10.87
C TYR A 32 10.18 13.15 -9.35
N LYS A 33 10.67 14.13 -8.57
CA LYS A 33 10.66 14.04 -7.10
C LYS A 33 9.25 13.86 -6.53
N HIS A 34 8.25 14.54 -7.10
CA HIS A 34 6.88 14.51 -6.61
C HIS A 34 6.21 13.17 -6.91
N VAL A 35 6.45 12.63 -8.11
CA VAL A 35 5.98 11.31 -8.53
C VAL A 35 6.46 10.21 -7.58
N VAL A 36 7.76 10.26 -7.26
CA VAL A 36 8.41 9.22 -6.46
C VAL A 36 8.09 9.31 -4.99
N LEU A 37 8.12 10.52 -4.42
CA LEU A 37 7.70 10.72 -3.04
C LEU A 37 6.24 10.32 -2.85
N GLY A 38 5.37 10.63 -3.81
CA GLY A 38 3.96 10.22 -3.76
C GLY A 38 3.76 8.70 -3.82
N LEU A 39 4.55 7.98 -4.64
CA LEU A 39 4.46 6.51 -4.70
C LEU A 39 5.06 5.82 -3.48
N ILE A 40 6.17 6.34 -2.93
CA ILE A 40 6.73 5.85 -1.67
C ILE A 40 5.72 6.04 -0.54
N PHE A 41 5.06 7.20 -0.49
CA PHE A 41 4.01 7.45 0.48
C PHE A 41 2.84 6.47 0.32
N LEU A 42 2.35 6.25 -0.90
CA LEU A 42 1.28 5.30 -1.17
C LEU A 42 1.65 3.86 -0.76
N LYS A 43 2.88 3.45 -1.05
CA LYS A 43 3.40 2.14 -0.63
C LYS A 43 3.48 2.03 0.89
N TYR A 44 4.00 3.05 1.57
CA TYR A 44 4.09 3.07 3.03
C TYR A 44 2.71 2.95 3.68
N VAL A 45 1.74 3.74 3.22
CA VAL A 45 0.36 3.69 3.74
C VAL A 45 -0.26 2.32 3.50
N SER A 46 -0.06 1.74 2.33
CA SER A 46 -0.53 0.39 2.02
C SER A 46 0.13 -0.68 2.89
N ASP A 47 1.44 -0.57 3.14
CA ASP A 47 2.18 -1.52 3.97
C ASP A 47 1.74 -1.47 5.43
N ALA A 48 1.56 -0.27 5.98
CA ALA A 48 1.05 -0.08 7.34
C ALA A 48 -0.39 -0.61 7.50
N PHE A 49 -1.23 -0.41 6.48
CA PHE A 49 -2.57 -0.98 6.44
C PHE A 49 -2.55 -2.51 6.42
N GLU A 50 -1.74 -3.10 5.54
CA GLU A 50 -1.63 -4.55 5.41
C GLU A 50 -1.05 -5.20 6.67
N GLU A 51 -0.03 -4.59 7.28
CA GLU A 51 0.51 -5.03 8.56
C GLU A 51 -0.58 -5.04 9.64
N ARG A 52 -1.36 -3.96 9.74
CA ARG A 52 -2.46 -3.89 10.70
C ARG A 52 -3.55 -4.93 10.41
N ARG A 53 -3.85 -5.17 9.13
CA ARG A 53 -4.81 -6.19 8.68
C ARG A 53 -4.37 -7.60 9.10
N GLN A 54 -3.08 -7.90 8.96
CA GLN A 54 -2.50 -9.17 9.40
C GLN A 54 -2.56 -9.34 10.92
N GLU A 55 -2.23 -8.30 11.68
CA GLU A 55 -2.36 -8.32 13.15
C GLU A 55 -3.81 -8.56 13.59
N LEU A 56 -4.79 -7.89 12.97
CA LEU A 56 -6.21 -8.10 13.26
C LEU A 56 -6.64 -9.52 12.95
N ARG A 57 -6.20 -10.07 11.82
CA ARG A 57 -6.46 -11.46 11.43
C ARG A 57 -5.97 -12.46 12.49
N GLU A 58 -4.80 -12.21 13.07
CA GLU A 58 -4.27 -13.01 14.18
C GLU A 58 -5.11 -12.83 15.45
N HIS A 59 -5.37 -11.58 15.85
CA HIS A 59 -6.16 -11.25 17.04
C HIS A 59 -7.59 -11.80 17.00
N PHE A 60 -8.23 -11.82 15.84
CA PHE A 60 -9.57 -12.40 15.68
C PHE A 60 -9.59 -13.91 15.91
N ARG A 61 -8.47 -14.61 15.72
CA ARG A 61 -8.34 -16.06 15.92
C ARG A 61 -7.72 -16.45 17.26
N ASP A 62 -7.22 -15.47 18.01
CA ASP A 62 -6.61 -15.71 19.32
C ASP A 62 -7.68 -15.71 20.42
N GLY A 63 -7.98 -16.89 20.97
CA GLY A 63 -9.00 -17.10 22.00
C GLY A 63 -8.83 -16.28 23.28
N ASP A 64 -7.62 -15.76 23.53
CA ASP A 64 -7.31 -14.95 24.70
C ASP A 64 -7.34 -13.43 24.40
N HIS A 65 -7.58 -13.01 23.16
CA HIS A 65 -7.58 -11.60 22.75
C HIS A 65 -8.97 -10.95 22.82
N ASP A 66 -9.02 -9.66 23.14
CA ASP A 66 -10.27 -8.86 23.25
C ASP A 66 -11.09 -8.78 21.94
N TYR A 67 -10.46 -9.12 20.82
CA TYR A 67 -11.08 -9.12 19.49
C TYR A 67 -11.37 -10.53 19.00
N TYR A 68 -11.22 -11.55 19.85
CA TYR A 68 -11.50 -12.92 19.46
C TYR A 68 -12.92 -13.07 18.90
N ILE A 69 -13.01 -13.72 17.74
CA ILE A 69 -14.27 -14.08 17.12
C ILE A 69 -14.39 -15.60 17.22
N PRO A 70 -15.31 -16.13 18.04
CA PRO A 70 -15.57 -17.55 18.09
C PRO A 70 -16.08 -18.05 16.73
N GLN A 71 -15.57 -19.20 16.29
CA GLN A 71 -16.06 -19.88 15.09
C GLN A 71 -17.42 -20.56 15.32
N ASP A 72 -17.96 -20.51 16.54
CA ASP A 72 -19.16 -21.24 16.95
C ASP A 72 -20.30 -21.10 15.93
N ASP A 73 -20.85 -22.24 15.54
CA ASP A 73 -21.96 -22.38 14.56
C ASP A 73 -21.66 -21.91 13.12
N MET A 74 -20.38 -21.70 12.75
CA MET A 74 -19.94 -21.36 11.37
C MET A 74 -19.09 -22.48 10.74
N SER A 75 -19.24 -22.70 9.43
CA SER A 75 -18.26 -23.49 8.66
C SER A 75 -16.91 -22.75 8.56
N ASP A 76 -15.85 -23.45 8.14
CA ASP A 76 -14.55 -22.82 7.88
C ASP A 76 -14.66 -21.71 6.83
N GLU A 77 -15.48 -21.90 5.78
CA GLU A 77 -15.68 -20.89 4.74
C GLU A 77 -16.49 -19.68 5.24
N GLU A 78 -17.55 -19.92 6.03
CA GLU A 78 -18.37 -18.86 6.62
C GLU A 78 -17.56 -18.03 7.60
N TYR A 79 -16.75 -18.68 8.43
CA TYR A 79 -15.86 -18.01 9.37
C TYR A 79 -14.81 -17.16 8.65
N GLU A 80 -14.19 -17.68 7.59
CA GLU A 80 -13.22 -16.90 6.81
C GLU A 80 -13.86 -15.69 6.13
N ALA A 81 -15.06 -15.84 5.56
CA ALA A 81 -15.81 -14.73 4.98
C ALA A 81 -16.15 -13.67 6.04
N PHE A 82 -16.58 -14.09 7.24
CA PHE A 82 -16.86 -13.19 8.35
C PHE A 82 -15.61 -12.43 8.81
N ILE A 83 -14.45 -13.11 8.89
CA ILE A 83 -13.17 -12.46 9.17
C ILE A 83 -12.85 -11.40 8.10
N GLU A 84 -13.04 -11.71 6.81
CA GLU A 84 -12.79 -10.72 5.75
C GLU A 84 -13.69 -9.49 5.89
N GLU A 85 -14.97 -9.68 6.23
CA GLU A 85 -15.91 -8.58 6.49
C GLU A 85 -15.48 -7.74 7.70
N GLU A 86 -15.07 -8.37 8.80
CA GLU A 86 -14.57 -7.67 10.00
C GLU A 86 -13.26 -6.91 9.73
N LEU A 87 -12.40 -7.43 8.85
CA LEU A 87 -11.20 -6.72 8.41
C LEU A 87 -11.53 -5.44 7.62
N GLU A 88 -12.75 -5.27 7.12
CA GLU A 88 -13.19 -4.05 6.45
C GLU A 88 -13.75 -2.97 7.42
N VAL A 89 -13.80 -3.27 8.72
CA VAL A 89 -14.21 -2.31 9.76
C VAL A 89 -13.10 -1.30 10.06
N ARG A 90 -13.37 -0.04 9.73
CA ARG A 90 -12.39 1.07 9.75
C ARG A 90 -11.86 1.41 11.15
N ASP A 91 -12.67 1.25 12.18
CA ASP A 91 -12.34 1.66 13.55
C ASP A 91 -11.10 0.94 14.08
N TYR A 92 -10.88 -0.32 13.66
CA TYR A 92 -9.70 -1.10 14.05
C TYR A 92 -8.36 -0.51 13.58
N TYR A 93 -8.39 0.29 12.51
CA TYR A 93 -7.24 0.96 11.91
C TYR A 93 -7.05 2.35 12.52
N VAL A 94 -8.13 3.12 12.61
CA VAL A 94 -8.12 4.47 13.20
C VAL A 94 -7.65 4.42 14.66
N ALA A 95 -8.07 3.42 15.43
CA ALA A 95 -7.64 3.23 16.82
C ALA A 95 -6.13 3.03 17.01
N LYS A 96 -5.40 2.69 15.94
CA LYS A 96 -3.94 2.55 15.92
C LYS A 96 -3.24 3.61 15.06
N ASN A 97 -3.95 4.69 14.70
CA ASN A 97 -3.44 5.73 13.80
C ASN A 97 -3.00 5.21 12.43
N VAL A 98 -3.61 4.11 11.97
CA VAL A 98 -3.39 3.56 10.63
C VAL A 98 -4.44 4.14 9.70
N PHE A 99 -4.00 4.71 8.57
CA PHE A 99 -4.93 5.22 7.55
C PHE A 99 -5.70 4.07 6.91
N TRP A 100 -6.97 4.31 6.65
CA TRP A 100 -7.79 3.35 5.91
C TRP A 100 -7.40 3.35 4.43
N VAL A 101 -7.20 2.16 3.85
CA VAL A 101 -6.83 2.02 2.42
C VAL A 101 -7.94 1.30 1.67
N PRO A 102 -8.72 2.03 0.85
CA PRO A 102 -9.78 1.44 0.03
C PRO A 102 -9.21 0.38 -0.92
N PRO A 103 -10.01 -0.63 -1.32
CA PRO A 103 -9.52 -1.72 -2.14
C PRO A 103 -8.79 -1.29 -3.42
N LEU A 104 -9.33 -0.31 -4.16
CA LEU A 104 -8.71 0.24 -5.37
C LEU A 104 -7.30 0.80 -5.12
N ALA A 105 -7.03 1.27 -3.90
CA ALA A 105 -5.79 1.93 -3.52
C ALA A 105 -4.80 1.01 -2.80
N ARG A 106 -5.15 -0.25 -2.55
CA ARG A 106 -4.23 -1.24 -1.99
C ARG A 106 -3.09 -1.48 -2.95
N TRP A 107 -1.85 -1.46 -2.46
CA TRP A 107 -0.67 -1.59 -3.31
C TRP A 107 -0.67 -2.82 -4.21
N GLU A 108 -1.19 -3.96 -3.74
CA GLU A 108 -1.25 -5.17 -4.55
C GLU A 108 -2.12 -4.98 -5.81
N VAL A 109 -3.22 -4.22 -5.72
CA VAL A 109 -4.03 -3.85 -6.89
C VAL A 109 -3.21 -3.03 -7.88
N LEU A 110 -2.42 -2.05 -7.42
CA LEU A 110 -1.58 -1.26 -8.32
C LEU A 110 -0.52 -2.13 -8.99
N LYS A 111 0.13 -3.02 -8.24
CA LYS A 111 1.19 -3.91 -8.70
C LYS A 111 0.71 -4.95 -9.71
N GLU A 112 -0.38 -5.65 -9.42
CA GLU A 112 -0.91 -6.71 -10.29
C GLU A 112 -1.46 -6.13 -11.60
N ASN A 113 -1.99 -4.90 -11.56
CA ASN A 113 -2.70 -4.31 -12.69
C ASN A 113 -1.86 -3.29 -13.49
N ASN A 114 -0.60 -3.04 -13.12
CA ASN A 114 0.25 -2.02 -13.78
C ASN A 114 0.63 -2.33 -15.24
N LYS A 115 0.38 -3.54 -15.74
CA LYS A 115 0.67 -3.98 -17.10
C LYS A 115 -0.59 -4.28 -17.93
N LEU A 116 -1.78 -4.00 -17.40
CA LEU A 116 -3.02 -4.26 -18.11
C LEU A 116 -3.19 -3.34 -19.32
N ALA A 117 -3.99 -3.80 -20.27
CA ALA A 117 -4.41 -3.01 -21.41
C ALA A 117 -5.56 -2.07 -21.01
N ALA A 118 -5.62 -0.89 -21.64
CA ALA A 118 -6.75 0.02 -21.45
C ALA A 118 -8.08 -0.68 -21.82
N GLY A 119 -9.09 -0.53 -20.97
CA GLY A 119 -10.40 -1.17 -21.08
C GLY A 119 -10.52 -2.51 -20.33
N SER A 120 -9.43 -3.01 -19.72
CA SER A 120 -9.52 -4.14 -18.79
C SER A 120 -10.36 -3.79 -17.55
N VAL A 121 -11.04 -4.77 -16.97
CA VAL A 121 -11.79 -4.61 -15.73
C VAL A 121 -11.01 -5.24 -14.58
N ILE A 122 -10.84 -4.49 -13.51
CA ILE A 122 -10.27 -4.96 -12.24
C ILE A 122 -11.46 -5.26 -11.33
N GLU A 123 -11.53 -6.48 -10.82
CA GLU A 123 -12.49 -6.87 -9.78
C GLU A 123 -11.93 -6.48 -8.42
N LEU A 124 -12.77 -5.85 -7.60
CA LEU A 124 -12.46 -5.43 -6.24
C LEU A 124 -13.35 -6.23 -5.27
N PRO A 125 -13.02 -6.26 -3.97
CA PRO A 125 -13.88 -6.81 -2.92
C PRO A 125 -15.32 -6.27 -2.99
N GLU A 126 -16.24 -7.02 -2.39
CA GLU A 126 -17.68 -6.67 -2.34
C GLU A 126 -18.36 -6.56 -3.72
N GLY A 127 -17.74 -7.10 -4.77
CA GLY A 127 -18.28 -7.08 -6.13
C GLY A 127 -18.14 -5.72 -6.83
N GLU A 128 -17.33 -4.82 -6.29
CA GLU A 128 -16.96 -3.58 -6.96
C GLU A 128 -16.08 -3.87 -8.18
N THR A 129 -16.15 -3.01 -9.19
CA THR A 129 -15.31 -3.14 -10.39
C THR A 129 -14.74 -1.79 -10.79
N TYR A 130 -13.53 -1.82 -11.37
CA TYR A 130 -12.85 -0.64 -11.88
C TYR A 130 -12.41 -0.86 -13.34
N GLU A 131 -12.80 0.06 -14.22
CA GLU A 131 -12.36 0.04 -15.62
C GLU A 131 -10.97 0.68 -15.75
N PHE A 132 -9.95 -0.14 -15.99
CA PHE A 132 -8.58 0.29 -16.13
C PHE A 132 -8.38 1.14 -17.40
N LYS A 133 -7.90 2.37 -17.23
CA LYS A 133 -7.55 3.24 -18.37
C LYS A 133 -6.05 3.21 -18.64
N ASN A 134 -5.26 3.47 -17.62
CA ASN A 134 -3.80 3.42 -17.63
C ASN A 134 -3.29 3.54 -16.18
N VAL A 135 -2.01 3.26 -15.97
CA VAL A 135 -1.38 3.23 -14.64
C VAL A 135 -1.46 4.59 -13.96
N ALA A 136 -1.21 5.67 -14.69
CA ALA A 136 -1.25 7.02 -14.12
C ALA A 136 -2.65 7.38 -13.59
N ARG A 137 -3.70 6.98 -14.33
CA ARG A 137 -5.09 7.18 -13.92
C ARG A 137 -5.47 6.32 -12.72
N LEU A 138 -4.99 5.07 -12.69
CA LEU A 138 -5.19 4.17 -11.54
C LEU A 138 -4.62 4.79 -10.26
N ILE A 139 -3.39 5.33 -10.30
CA ILE A 139 -2.78 6.03 -9.15
C ILE A 139 -3.59 7.26 -8.73
N ASP A 140 -4.02 8.08 -9.70
CA ASP A 140 -4.81 9.29 -9.40
C ASP A 140 -6.16 8.96 -8.72
N ASP A 141 -6.81 7.89 -9.16
CA ASP A 141 -8.08 7.43 -8.61
C ASP A 141 -7.88 6.77 -7.23
N ALA A 142 -6.85 5.94 -7.06
CA ALA A 142 -6.45 5.38 -5.77
C ALA A 142 -6.18 6.47 -4.71
N ASN A 143 -5.38 7.48 -5.05
CA ASN A 143 -5.09 8.60 -4.15
C ASN A 143 -6.35 9.41 -3.81
N ARG A 144 -7.31 9.52 -4.74
CA ARG A 144 -8.58 10.21 -4.47
C ARG A 144 -9.44 9.43 -3.49
N GLU A 145 -9.52 8.10 -3.61
CA GLU A 145 -10.28 7.28 -2.66
C GLU A 145 -9.63 7.28 -1.27
N ILE A 146 -8.29 7.18 -1.17
CA ILE A 146 -7.61 7.33 0.14
C ILE A 146 -7.95 8.68 0.77
N GLU A 147 -7.85 9.78 0.02
CA GLU A 147 -8.12 11.11 0.55
C GLU A 147 -9.57 11.29 1.01
N LYS A 148 -10.53 10.72 0.28
CA LYS A 148 -11.96 10.74 0.62
C LYS A 148 -12.22 10.04 1.95
N GLU A 149 -11.52 8.94 2.22
CA GLU A 149 -11.70 8.16 3.45
C GLU A 149 -10.86 8.66 4.63
N ASN A 150 -9.83 9.47 4.37
CA ASN A 150 -8.90 9.94 5.38
C ASN A 150 -8.82 11.47 5.34
N ALA A 151 -9.65 12.14 6.15
CA ALA A 151 -9.72 13.61 6.19
C ALA A 151 -8.37 14.29 6.47
N ASN A 152 -7.47 13.63 7.21
CA ASN A 152 -6.13 14.12 7.52
C ASN A 152 -5.19 14.14 6.30
N LEU A 153 -5.54 13.46 5.20
CA LEU A 153 -4.78 13.42 3.94
C LEU A 153 -5.32 14.37 2.87
N LYS A 154 -6.32 15.20 3.22
CA LYS A 154 -6.93 16.16 2.30
C LYS A 154 -5.89 17.10 1.69
N ASP A 155 -5.91 17.20 0.36
CA ASP A 155 -4.99 18.02 -0.45
C ASP A 155 -3.48 17.67 -0.32
N ILE A 156 -3.13 16.56 0.36
CA ILE A 156 -1.74 16.10 0.52
C ILE A 156 -1.34 15.18 -0.64
N LEU A 157 -2.25 14.30 -1.08
CA LEU A 157 -1.94 13.31 -2.10
C LEU A 157 -1.97 13.93 -3.50
N ASP A 158 -0.94 13.62 -4.28
CA ASP A 158 -0.86 14.04 -5.67
C ASP A 158 -1.82 13.20 -6.53
N LYS A 159 -2.78 13.86 -7.18
CA LYS A 159 -3.82 13.26 -8.01
C LYS A 159 -3.71 13.69 -9.48
N THR A 160 -2.49 14.03 -9.91
CA THR A 160 -2.21 14.59 -11.23
C THR A 160 -1.16 13.77 -12.01
N TYR A 161 -0.92 12.51 -11.67
CA TYR A 161 -0.01 11.61 -12.40
C TYR A 161 -0.38 11.52 -13.87
N SER A 162 -1.67 11.44 -14.20
CA SER A 162 -2.16 11.40 -15.59
C SER A 162 -1.85 12.67 -16.39
N GLN A 163 -1.60 13.81 -15.72
CA GLN A 163 -1.30 15.10 -16.35
C GLN A 163 0.20 15.29 -16.60
N LYS A 164 1.06 14.57 -15.89
CA LYS A 164 2.52 14.70 -15.95
C LYS A 164 3.17 14.08 -17.20
N GLN A 165 2.36 13.53 -18.11
CA GLN A 165 2.81 12.89 -19.36
C GLN A 165 3.92 11.84 -19.14
N ILE A 166 3.82 11.09 -18.04
CA ILE A 166 4.79 10.05 -17.70
C ILE A 166 4.51 8.82 -18.58
N PRO A 167 5.54 8.22 -19.20
CA PRO A 167 5.39 6.95 -19.89
C PRO A 167 4.84 5.86 -18.96
N GLN A 168 3.83 5.11 -19.44
CA GLN A 168 3.10 4.15 -18.58
C GLN A 168 3.96 2.94 -18.19
N ASP A 169 4.83 2.50 -19.08
CA ASP A 169 5.85 1.48 -18.83
C ASP A 169 6.76 1.88 -17.67
N LYS A 170 7.15 3.16 -17.61
CA LYS A 170 8.00 3.70 -16.55
C LYS A 170 7.30 3.77 -15.20
N LEU A 171 6.01 4.10 -15.17
CA LEU A 171 5.22 4.02 -13.94
C LEU A 171 5.07 2.57 -13.46
N GLY A 172 4.81 1.63 -14.37
CA GLY A 172 4.72 0.21 -14.04
C GLY A 172 6.05 -0.34 -13.48
N GLU A 173 7.18 -0.03 -14.13
CA GLU A 173 8.52 -0.38 -13.65
C GLU A 173 8.78 0.18 -12.23
N LEU A 174 8.28 1.38 -11.93
CA LEU A 174 8.45 2.01 -10.63
C LEU A 174 7.63 1.33 -9.53
N ILE A 175 6.38 0.97 -9.85
CA ILE A 175 5.52 0.19 -8.96
C ILE A 175 6.17 -1.17 -8.69
N ASP A 176 6.63 -1.88 -9.72
CA ASP A 176 7.33 -3.16 -9.55
C ASP A 176 8.56 -3.01 -8.64
N LEU A 177 9.35 -1.96 -8.85
CA LEU A 177 10.57 -1.73 -8.10
C LEU A 177 10.33 -1.38 -6.63
N PHE A 178 9.29 -0.60 -6.32
CA PHE A 178 8.91 -0.36 -4.92
C PHE A 178 8.20 -1.55 -4.29
N SER A 179 7.66 -2.49 -5.07
CA SER A 179 7.10 -3.74 -4.55
C SER A 179 8.19 -4.65 -3.94
N ASP A 180 9.42 -4.59 -4.46
CA ASP A 180 10.58 -5.29 -3.89
C ASP A 180 11.16 -4.62 -2.62
N ALA A 181 10.58 -3.48 -2.22
CA ALA A 181 10.88 -2.80 -0.97
C ALA A 181 9.72 -3.01 0.01
N ASN A 182 10.00 -3.72 1.10
CA ASN A 182 9.08 -3.76 2.24
C ASN A 182 9.47 -2.64 3.20
N PHE A 183 8.64 -1.60 3.30
CA PHE A 183 8.93 -0.41 4.11
C PHE A 183 8.57 -0.57 5.58
N THR A 184 7.79 -1.61 5.92
CA THR A 184 7.40 -1.96 7.30
C THR A 184 8.07 -3.25 7.78
N ALA A 185 9.14 -3.68 7.13
CA ALA A 185 9.84 -4.92 7.47
C ALA A 185 10.24 -4.93 8.97
N LYS A 186 9.62 -5.81 9.75
CA LYS A 186 9.97 -6.06 11.16
C LYS A 186 11.27 -6.84 11.32
N GLU A 187 11.83 -7.37 10.23
CA GLU A 187 13.08 -8.12 10.22
C GLU A 187 13.93 -7.85 8.97
N TYR A 188 15.25 -7.80 9.14
CA TYR A 188 16.21 -7.71 8.04
C TYR A 188 17.43 -8.60 8.33
N LYS A 189 17.75 -9.50 7.38
CA LYS A 189 18.83 -10.50 7.50
C LYS A 189 18.74 -11.34 8.80
N GLY A 190 17.53 -11.74 9.19
CA GLY A 190 17.28 -12.57 10.37
C GLY A 190 17.43 -11.85 11.72
N LYS A 191 17.42 -10.50 11.70
CA LYS A 191 17.41 -9.67 12.91
C LYS A 191 16.16 -8.80 12.90
N LYS A 192 15.50 -8.69 14.06
CA LYS A 192 14.38 -7.78 14.26
C LYS A 192 14.82 -6.33 14.04
N LEU A 193 14.08 -5.61 13.20
CA LEU A 193 14.17 -4.18 12.98
C LEU A 193 13.23 -3.50 13.98
N GLU A 194 13.76 -2.69 14.89
CA GLU A 194 12.94 -1.89 15.79
C GLU A 194 12.77 -0.48 15.22
N MET A 195 12.04 -0.40 14.11
CA MET A 195 11.62 0.88 13.52
C MET A 195 10.44 1.43 14.32
N ASN A 196 10.70 1.83 15.57
CA ASN A 196 9.70 2.57 16.34
C ASN A 196 9.45 3.90 15.61
N SER A 197 8.32 4.00 14.93
CA SER A 197 7.73 5.30 14.60
C SER A 197 7.64 6.05 15.92
N LYS A 198 8.35 7.17 16.05
CA LYS A 198 8.19 8.01 17.23
C LYS A 198 6.74 8.48 17.22
N ASP A 199 5.99 8.07 18.25
CA ASP A 199 4.67 8.59 18.58
C ASP A 199 4.60 10.12 18.49
#